data_AF-A0A9E5PK88-F1
#
_entry.id   AF-A0A9E5PK88-F1
#
_cell.length_a   1.000
_cell.length_b   1.000
_cell.length_c   1.000
_cell.angle_alpha   90.00
_cell.angle_beta   90.00
_cell.angle_gamma   90.00
#
_symmetry.space_group_name_H-M   'P 1'
#
loop_
_entity.id
_entity.type
_entity.pdbx_description
1 polymer ?
#
loop_
_entity_poly.entity_id
_entity_poly.type
_entity_poly.pdbx_seq_one_letter_code
_entity_poly.pdbx_strand_id
1 'polypeptide(L)'
;MAAKKALGFWMCTALVVGNMIGSGVFLLPASLGPFGGISIVGWLVSASGAICLALVFARLGRIVPKTGGPYAYARDGFGDLGAFLVAWSYWISMWTTNAALAVAFTSYLTVFWPALATTPLLAGVASLASVWLLTGVNV
;
A
#
# COMPACT_ATOMS: atom_id res chain seq x y z
N MET A 1 -12.05 28.72 11.84
CA MET A 1 -11.19 27.60 11.40
C MET A 1 -11.99 26.81 10.38
N ALA A 2 -11.61 26.82 9.10
CA ALA A 2 -12.41 26.14 8.06
C ALA A 2 -12.45 24.64 8.33
N ALA A 3 -13.65 24.06 8.44
CA ALA A 3 -13.80 22.62 8.62
C ALA A 3 -13.17 21.90 7.41
N LYS A 4 -12.10 21.14 7.66
CA LYS A 4 -11.43 20.34 6.62
C LYS A 4 -12.48 19.39 6.04
N LYS A 5 -12.76 19.49 4.74
CA LYS A 5 -13.77 18.65 4.06
C LYS A 5 -13.45 17.18 4.33
N ALA A 6 -14.38 16.47 4.98
CA ALA A 6 -14.29 15.03 5.12
C ALA A 6 -14.37 14.37 3.74
N LEU A 7 -13.57 13.33 3.52
CA LEU A 7 -13.64 12.54 2.29
C LEU A 7 -15.00 11.82 2.25
N GLY A 8 -15.70 11.94 1.12
CA GLY A 8 -16.95 11.22 0.90
C GLY A 8 -16.73 9.72 0.66
N PHE A 9 -17.80 8.92 0.72
CA PHE A 9 -17.74 7.46 0.53
C PHE A 9 -16.95 7.04 -0.71
N TRP A 10 -17.30 7.59 -1.87
CA TRP A 10 -16.64 7.25 -3.14
C TRP A 10 -15.15 7.63 -3.17
N MET A 11 -14.78 8.75 -2.53
CA MET A 11 -13.37 9.16 -2.43
C MET A 11 -12.58 8.21 -1.52
N CYS A 12 -13.17 7.80 -0.39
CA CYS A 12 -12.56 6.81 0.50
C CYS A 12 -12.39 5.46 -0.21
N THR A 13 -13.40 4.99 -0.94
CA THR A 13 -13.32 3.75 -1.71
C THR A 13 -12.25 3.84 -2.79
N ALA A 14 -12.22 4.93 -3.56
CA ALA A 14 -11.20 5.13 -4.60
C ALA A 14 -9.78 5.18 -4.01
N LEU A 15 -9.60 5.83 -2.86
CA LEU A 15 -8.32 5.88 -2.15
C LEU A 15 -7.86 4.49 -1.72
N VAL A 16 -8.75 3.67 -1.13
CA VAL A 16 -8.41 2.30 -0.73
C VAL A 16 -8.09 1.43 -1.95
N VAL A 17 -8.91 1.48 -2.99
CA VAL A 17 -8.68 0.72 -4.23
C VAL A 17 -7.36 1.12 -4.88
N GLY A 18 -7.06 2.41 -4.97
CA GLY A 18 -5.79 2.93 -5.51
C GLY A 18 -4.58 2.42 -4.73
N ASN A 19 -4.65 2.44 -3.39
CA ASN A 19 -3.57 1.93 -2.54
C ASN A 19 -3.38 0.41 -2.65
N MET A 20 -4.44 -0.36 -2.94
CA MET A 20 -4.36 -1.83 -3.05
C MET A 20 -3.88 -2.31 -4.41
N ILE A 21 -4.26 -1.65 -5.51
CA ILE A 21 -3.85 -2.04 -6.86
C ILE A 21 -2.32 -1.94 -7.02
N GLY A 22 -1.74 -0.80 -6.60
CA GLY A 22 -0.30 -0.55 -6.57
C GLY A 22 0.45 -1.02 -7.84
N SER A 23 1.70 -1.44 -7.66
CA SER A 23 2.49 -2.10 -8.71
C SER A 23 2.25 -3.62 -8.79
N GLY A 24 1.67 -4.21 -7.73
CA GLY A 24 1.53 -5.66 -7.57
C GLY A 24 0.61 -6.30 -8.60
N VAL A 25 -0.52 -5.66 -8.96
CA VAL A 25 -1.49 -6.26 -9.89
C VAL A 25 -0.89 -6.56 -11.26
N PHE A 26 0.05 -5.73 -11.70
CA PHE A 26 0.69 -5.83 -13.01
C PHE A 26 1.81 -6.88 -13.04
N LEU A 27 2.44 -7.16 -11.89
CA LEU A 27 3.49 -8.17 -11.75
C LEU A 27 2.92 -9.57 -11.46
N LEU A 28 1.71 -9.66 -10.89
CA LEU A 28 1.06 -10.91 -10.50
C LEU A 28 0.93 -11.93 -11.66
N PRO A 29 0.55 -11.56 -12.90
CA PRO A 29 0.47 -12.53 -13.99
C PRO A 29 1.84 -13.15 -14.32
N ALA A 30 2.91 -12.35 -14.28
CA ALA A 30 4.26 -12.83 -14.55
C ALA A 30 4.78 -13.76 -13.44
N SER A 31 4.49 -13.45 -12.17
CA SER A 31 4.90 -14.29 -11.04
C SER A 31 4.07 -15.57 -10.90
N LEU A 32 2.80 -15.54 -11.33
CA LEU A 32 1.89 -16.69 -11.28
C LEU A 32 1.91 -17.55 -12.55
N GLY A 33 2.42 -17.02 -13.66
CA GLY A 33 2.54 -17.72 -14.95
C GLY A 33 3.14 -19.13 -14.86
N PRO A 34 4.25 -19.34 -14.11
CA PRO A 34 4.84 -20.67 -13.93
C PRO A 34 3.91 -21.71 -13.28
N PHE A 35 2.92 -21.28 -12.50
CA PHE A 35 1.95 -22.18 -11.86
C PHE A 35 0.73 -22.46 -12.76
N GLY A 36 0.53 -21.69 -13.82
CA GLY A 36 -0.61 -21.85 -14.72
C GLY A 36 -1.96 -21.62 -14.04
N GLY A 37 -3.01 -22.29 -14.53
CA GLY A 37 -4.40 -22.08 -14.07
C GLY A 37 -4.65 -22.42 -12.60
N ILE A 38 -3.79 -23.21 -11.94
CA ILE A 38 -3.94 -23.53 -10.51
C ILE A 38 -3.79 -22.29 -9.62
N SER A 39 -3.14 -21.23 -10.13
CA SER A 39 -3.00 -19.94 -9.44
C SER A 39 -4.34 -19.30 -9.09
N ILE A 40 -5.43 -19.64 -9.80
CA ILE A 40 -6.79 -19.19 -9.50
C ILE A 40 -7.23 -19.67 -8.11
N VAL A 41 -6.87 -20.89 -7.71
CA VAL A 41 -7.20 -21.40 -6.36
C VAL A 41 -6.49 -20.59 -5.29
N GLY A 42 -5.20 -20.28 -5.50
CA GLY A 42 -4.45 -19.39 -4.61
C GLY A 42 -5.11 -18.00 -4.49
N TRP A 43 -5.54 -17.45 -5.62
CA TRP A 43 -6.28 -16.19 -5.65
C TRP A 43 -7.58 -16.23 -4.85
N LEU A 44 -8.38 -17.29 -4.99
CA LEU A 44 -9.62 -17.45 -4.23
C LEU A 44 -9.36 -17.53 -2.72
N VAL A 45 -8.34 -18.28 -2.32
CA VAL A 45 -7.94 -18.38 -0.90
C VAL A 45 -7.49 -17.03 -0.38
N SER A 46 -6.58 -16.34 -1.06
CA SER A 46 -6.09 -15.01 -0.66
C SER A 46 -7.21 -13.97 -0.64
N ALA A 47 -8.10 -13.96 -1.64
CA ALA A 47 -9.24 -13.04 -1.71
C ALA A 47 -10.22 -13.28 -0.54
N SER A 48 -10.48 -14.55 -0.20
CA SER A 48 -11.34 -14.88 0.95
C SER A 48 -10.76 -14.36 2.26
N GLY A 49 -9.45 -14.54 2.48
CA GLY A 49 -8.75 -14.01 3.65
C GLY A 49 -8.78 -12.48 3.70
N ALA A 50 -8.59 -11.81 2.55
CA ALA A 50 -8.67 -10.36 2.46
C ALA A 50 -10.09 -9.83 2.78
N ILE A 51 -11.15 -10.52 2.33
CA ILE A 51 -12.54 -10.17 2.66
C ILE A 51 -12.78 -10.32 4.17
N CYS A 52 -12.33 -11.42 4.78
CA CYS A 52 -12.43 -11.62 6.22
C CYS A 52 -11.76 -10.47 6.99
N LEU A 53 -10.54 -10.08 6.59
CA LEU A 53 -9.81 -8.97 7.21
C LEU A 53 -10.53 -7.63 7.01
N ALA A 54 -11.07 -7.37 5.81
CA ALA A 54 -11.83 -6.16 5.51
C ALA A 54 -13.09 -6.04 6.38
N LEU A 55 -13.81 -7.14 6.62
CA LEU A 55 -14.98 -7.17 7.50
C LEU A 55 -14.60 -6.90 8.97
N VAL A 56 -13.46 -7.44 9.43
CA VAL A 56 -12.92 -7.14 10.76
C VAL A 56 -12.65 -5.64 10.91
N PHE A 57 -11.94 -5.03 9.95
CA PHE A 57 -11.67 -3.59 9.97
C PHE A 57 -12.94 -2.74 9.87
N ALA A 58 -13.93 -3.15 9.05
CA ALA A 58 -15.21 -2.47 8.95
C ALA A 58 -15.97 -2.49 10.28
N ARG A 59 -15.92 -3.60 11.02
CA ARG A 59 -16.53 -3.71 12.34
C ARG A 59 -15.77 -2.91 13.40
N LEU A 60 -14.44 -2.99 13.42
CA LEU A 60 -13.60 -2.23 14.35
C LEU A 60 -13.74 -0.72 14.14
N GLY A 61 -13.86 -0.25 12.89
CA GLY A 61 -14.10 1.15 12.58
C GLY A 61 -15.44 1.69 13.11
N ARG A 62 -16.43 0.82 13.33
CA ARG A 62 -17.71 1.18 13.98
C ARG A 62 -17.62 1.14 15.50
N ILE A 63 -16.86 0.20 16.07
CA ILE A 63 -16.71 0.03 17.52
C ILE A 63 -15.79 1.10 18.11
N VAL A 64 -14.69 1.41 17.43
CA VAL A 64 -13.68 2.38 17.86
C VAL A 64 -13.59 3.50 16.81
N PRO A 65 -14.51 4.48 16.82
CA PRO A 65 -14.54 5.57 15.84
C PRO A 65 -13.50 6.67 16.17
N LYS A 66 -12.26 6.26 16.45
CA LYS A 66 -11.12 7.14 16.75
C LYS A 66 -10.21 7.23 15.53
N THR A 67 -9.58 8.38 15.34
CA THR A 67 -8.55 8.57 14.32
C THR A 67 -7.31 7.74 14.68
N GLY A 68 -6.66 7.12 13.70
CA GLY A 68 -5.44 6.33 13.90
C GLY A 68 -5.53 4.88 13.42
N GLY A 69 -6.71 4.40 13.02
CA GLY A 69 -6.89 3.09 12.37
C GLY A 69 -6.37 1.93 13.24
N PRO A 70 -5.51 1.03 12.73
CA PRO A 70 -4.99 -0.11 13.48
C PRO A 70 -4.36 0.24 14.83
N TYR A 71 -3.67 1.39 14.93
CA TYR A 71 -3.11 1.87 16.18
C TYR A 71 -4.19 2.10 17.25
N ALA A 72 -5.29 2.77 16.87
CA ALA A 72 -6.37 3.08 17.79
C ALA A 72 -7.08 1.80 18.27
N TYR A 73 -7.25 0.81 17.39
CA TYR A 73 -7.82 -0.49 17.74
C TYR A 73 -6.92 -1.26 18.71
N ALA A 74 -5.61 -1.26 18.44
CA ALA A 74 -4.64 -1.94 19.29
C ALA A 74 -4.53 -1.27 20.67
N ARG A 75 -4.64 0.06 20.73
CA ARG A 75 -4.65 0.79 22.01
C ARG A 75 -5.86 0.46 22.86
N ASP A 76 -7.02 0.37 22.24
CA ASP A 76 -8.28 0.08 22.93
C ASP A 76 -8.32 -1.37 23.44
N GLY A 77 -7.80 -2.33 22.66
CA GLY A 77 -7.82 -3.76 23.01
C GLY A 77 -6.62 -4.28 23.82
N PHE A 78 -5.43 -3.72 23.63
CA PHE A 78 -4.16 -4.24 24.16
C PHE A 78 -3.34 -3.22 24.96
N GLY A 79 -3.86 -2.00 25.15
CA GLY A 79 -3.18 -0.93 25.87
C GLY A 79 -2.01 -0.30 25.11
N ASP A 80 -1.22 0.50 25.82
CA ASP A 80 -0.22 1.37 25.18
C ASP A 80 0.94 0.62 24.53
N LEU A 81 1.38 -0.52 25.08
CA LEU A 81 2.46 -1.32 24.49
C LEU A 81 2.03 -1.94 23.14
N GLY A 82 0.83 -2.54 23.08
CA GLY A 82 0.29 -3.10 21.84
C GLY A 82 0.09 -2.02 20.78
N ALA A 83 -0.39 -0.85 21.20
CA ALA A 83 -0.50 0.31 20.34
C ALA A 83 0.86 0.76 19.78
N PHE A 84 1.88 0.87 20.64
CA PHE A 84 3.23 1.26 20.23
C PHE A 84 3.80 0.31 19.18
N LEU A 85 3.72 -1.00 19.40
CA LEU A 85 4.22 -2.00 18.45
C LEU A 85 3.53 -1.87 17.09
N VAL A 86 2.20 -1.74 17.08
CA VAL A 86 1.43 -1.58 15.84
C VAL A 86 1.79 -0.28 15.12
N ALA A 87 1.88 0.85 15.82
CA ALA A 87 2.28 2.12 15.23
C ALA A 87 3.70 2.06 14.65
N TRP A 88 4.63 1.47 15.39
CA TRP A 88 6.03 1.35 14.98
C TRP A 88 6.19 0.48 13.74
N SER A 89 5.59 -0.72 13.74
CA SER A 89 5.61 -1.63 12.59
C SER A 89 4.90 -1.04 11.37
N TYR A 90 3.77 -0.34 11.58
CA TYR A 90 3.05 0.32 10.50
C TYR A 90 3.85 1.46 9.88
N TRP A 91 4.48 2.28 10.72
CA TRP A 91 5.36 3.35 10.24
C TRP A 91 6.52 2.79 9.43
N ILE A 92 7.19 1.74 9.91
CA ILE A 92 8.26 1.07 9.16
C ILE A 92 7.78 0.54 7.81
N SER A 93 6.61 -0.10 7.80
CA SER A 93 6.00 -0.64 6.58
C SER A 93 5.71 0.47 5.56
N MET A 94 5.34 1.67 6.00
CA MET A 94 4.99 2.77 5.10
C MET A 94 6.18 3.28 4.28
N TRP A 95 7.32 3.60 4.90
CA TRP A 95 8.45 4.13 4.14
C TRP A 95 9.17 3.03 3.34
N THR A 96 9.18 1.78 3.83
CA THR A 96 9.69 0.63 3.05
C THR A 96 8.83 0.33 1.82
N THR A 97 7.50 0.43 1.95
CA THR A 97 6.57 0.31 0.80
C THR A 97 6.80 1.43 -0.21
N ASN A 98 7.03 2.66 0.25
CA ASN A 98 7.33 3.78 -0.65
C ASN A 98 8.62 3.55 -1.45
N ALA A 99 9.66 2.99 -0.83
CA ALA A 99 10.89 2.61 -1.53
C ALA A 99 10.63 1.52 -2.59
N ALA A 100 9.84 0.49 -2.27
CA ALA A 100 9.48 -0.56 -3.21
C ALA A 100 8.66 -0.03 -4.41
N LEU A 101 7.73 0.90 -4.15
CA LEU A 101 6.94 1.56 -5.21
C LEU A 101 7.83 2.38 -6.15
N ALA A 102 8.82 3.10 -5.62
CA ALA A 102 9.78 3.87 -6.42
C ALA A 102 10.61 2.98 -7.36
N VAL A 103 11.08 1.84 -6.86
CA VAL A 103 11.81 0.85 -7.67
C VAL A 103 10.90 0.25 -8.73
N ALA A 104 9.67 -0.13 -8.37
CA ALA A 104 8.71 -0.67 -9.33
C ALA A 104 8.37 0.35 -10.43
N PHE A 105 8.17 1.63 -10.08
CA PHE A 105 7.96 2.71 -11.04
C PHE A 105 9.14 2.85 -12.00
N THR A 106 10.36 2.86 -11.49
CA THR A 106 11.58 2.93 -12.31
C THR A 106 11.72 1.72 -13.22
N SER A 107 11.34 0.53 -12.73
CA SER A 107 11.31 -0.70 -13.54
C SER A 107 10.32 -0.61 -14.71
N TYR A 108 9.20 0.11 -14.59
CA TYR A 108 8.32 0.35 -15.72
C TYR A 108 8.90 1.35 -16.71
N LEU A 109 9.67 2.35 -16.24
CA LEU A 109 10.34 3.31 -17.10
C LEU A 109 11.44 2.70 -17.98
N THR A 110 12.00 1.54 -17.61
CA THR A 110 13.04 0.88 -18.42
C THR A 110 12.56 0.49 -19.81
N VAL A 111 11.23 0.35 -20.01
CA VAL A 111 10.63 0.09 -21.33
C VAL A 111 10.87 1.26 -22.28
N PHE A 112 10.88 2.50 -21.76
CA PHE A 112 11.12 3.71 -22.55
C PHE A 112 12.60 4.13 -22.55
N TRP A 113 13.28 3.96 -21.41
CA TRP A 113 14.70 4.27 -21.24
C TRP A 113 15.48 3.03 -20.78
N PRO A 114 15.95 2.17 -21.71
CA PRO A 114 16.66 0.94 -21.37
C PRO A 114 17.93 1.13 -20.53
N ALA A 115 18.56 2.31 -20.61
CA ALA A 115 19.74 2.67 -19.80
C ALA A 115 19.48 2.59 -18.28
N LEU A 116 18.22 2.70 -17.85
CA LEU A 116 17.80 2.53 -16.45
C LEU A 116 17.93 1.07 -15.99
N ALA A 117 17.85 0.09 -16.89
CA ALA A 117 18.03 -1.32 -16.52
C ALA A 117 19.50 -1.70 -16.36
N THR A 118 20.40 -1.04 -17.10
CA THR A 118 21.83 -1.40 -17.14
C THR A 118 22.68 -0.62 -16.14
N THR A 119 22.22 0.53 -15.68
CA THR A 119 23.01 1.44 -14.83
C THR A 119 22.34 1.58 -13.45
N PRO A 120 22.78 0.84 -12.42
CA PRO A 120 22.13 0.85 -11.10
C PRO A 120 22.08 2.23 -10.46
N LEU A 121 23.13 3.04 -10.65
CA LEU A 121 23.17 4.42 -10.14
C LEU A 121 22.08 5.28 -10.78
N LEU A 122 21.88 5.16 -12.10
CA LEU A 122 20.84 5.91 -12.82
C LEU A 122 19.44 5.49 -12.37
N ALA A 123 19.21 4.19 -12.17
CA ALA A 123 17.95 3.67 -11.64
C ALA A 123 17.66 4.18 -10.22
N GLY A 124 18.68 4.22 -9.35
CA GLY A 124 18.57 4.76 -8.00
C GLY A 124 18.22 6.25 -7.99
N VAL A 125 18.91 7.05 -8.81
CA VAL A 125 18.63 8.48 -8.96
C VAL A 125 17.22 8.72 -9.52
N ALA A 126 16.80 7.95 -10.54
CA ALA A 126 15.45 8.05 -11.10
C ALA A 126 14.37 7.68 -10.08
N SER A 127 14.59 6.64 -9.27
CA SER A 127 13.69 6.23 -8.19
C SER A 127 13.52 7.36 -7.15
N LEU A 128 14.64 7.94 -6.69
CA LEU A 128 14.64 9.05 -5.73
C LEU A 128 13.97 10.30 -6.31
N ALA A 129 14.29 10.66 -7.55
CA ALA A 129 13.68 11.80 -8.25
C ALA A 129 12.15 11.62 -8.36
N SER A 130 11.69 10.41 -8.67
CA SER A 130 10.26 10.09 -8.76
C SER A 130 9.55 10.31 -7.42
N VAL A 131 10.14 9.84 -6.31
CA VAL A 131 9.56 10.03 -4.97
C VAL A 131 9.47 11.51 -4.62
N TRP A 132 10.56 12.27 -4.82
CA TRP A 132 10.58 13.69 -4.46
C TRP A 132 9.66 14.54 -5.34
N LEU A 133 9.56 14.23 -6.63
CA LEU A 133 8.64 14.90 -7.54
C LEU A 133 7.18 14.67 -7.10
N LEU A 134 6.79 13.42 -6.85
CA LEU A 134 5.43 13.10 -6.38
C LEU A 134 5.13 13.69 -5.01
N THR A 135 6.14 13.71 -4.12
CA THR A 135 6.02 14.38 -2.81
C THR A 135 5.79 15.88 -3.00
N GLY A 136 6.53 16.53 -3.89
CA GLY A 136 6.38 17.96 -4.17
C GLY A 136 5.04 18.34 -4.81
N VAL A 137 4.40 17.43 -5.56
CA VAL A 137 3.04 17.64 -6.09
C VAL A 137 1.97 17.47 -5.01
N ASN A 138 2.23 16.62 -4.02
CA ASN A 138 1.28 16.27 -2.97
C ASN A 138 1.27 17.27 -1.79
N VAL A 139 2.34 18.06 -1.62
CA VAL A 139 2.47 19.10 -0.57
C VAL A 139 1.96 20.44 -1.08
#